data_AF-A0A1L2FQL5-F1
#
_entry.id   AF-A0A1L2FQL5-F1
#
_cell.length_a   1.000
_cell.length_b   1.000
_cell.length_c   1.000
_cell.angle_alpha   90.00
_cell.angle_beta   90.00
_cell.angle_gamma   90.00
#
_symmetry.space_group_name_H-M   'P 1'
#
loop_
_entity.id
_entity.type
_entity.pdbx_description
1 polymer ?
#
loop_
_entity_poly.entity_id
_entity_poly.type
_entity_poly.pdbx_seq_one_letter_code
_entity_poly.pdbx_strand_id
1 'polypeptide(L)'
;LHGVGVSVVNALSSKVAVEVKRDGYRWTQDYKLGAPTAPLAKNEPVSETGTTVTFWADPDVFETTEYSFETLSRRFQEMAFLNKGLTISLKDERAAHVDEEGNPLSVSYCYEGGIVDFVKYLNSR
;
A
#
# COMPACT_ATOMS: atom_id res chain seq x y z
N LEU A 1 7.98 -12.38 -14.99
CA LEU A 1 7.83 -11.15 -14.17
C LEU A 1 8.77 -10.09 -14.76
N HIS A 2 8.29 -8.91 -15.17
CA HIS A 2 9.07 -7.97 -16.00
C HIS A 2 9.92 -6.96 -15.21
N GLY A 3 9.90 -6.97 -13.87
CA GLY A 3 10.74 -6.07 -13.04
C GLY A 3 10.37 -4.58 -13.09
N VAL A 4 9.31 -4.21 -13.82
CA VAL A 4 8.92 -2.80 -14.10
C VAL A 4 7.92 -2.20 -13.10
N GLY A 5 7.39 -2.97 -12.15
CA GLY A 5 6.24 -2.55 -11.33
C GLY A 5 6.48 -1.24 -10.57
N VAL A 6 7.47 -1.21 -9.69
CA VAL A 6 7.76 -0.04 -8.85
C VAL A 6 8.38 1.11 -9.64
N SER A 7 9.12 0.84 -10.71
CA SER A 7 9.69 1.88 -11.57
C SER A 7 8.61 2.63 -12.35
N VAL A 8 7.54 1.94 -12.78
CA VAL A 8 6.39 2.60 -13.42
C VAL A 8 5.64 3.45 -12.41
N VAL A 9 5.40 2.97 -11.18
CA VAL A 9 4.78 3.78 -10.12
C VAL A 9 5.58 5.05 -9.87
N ASN A 10 6.91 4.94 -9.78
CA ASN A 10 7.79 6.11 -9.60
C ASN A 10 7.75 7.08 -10.79
N ALA A 11 7.73 6.57 -12.02
CA ALA A 11 7.66 7.41 -13.22
C ALA A 11 6.32 8.17 -13.36
N LEU A 12 5.23 7.60 -12.83
CA LEU A 12 3.88 8.20 -12.90
C LEU A 12 3.48 8.92 -11.61
N SER A 13 4.45 9.22 -10.74
CA SER A 13 4.23 9.92 -9.47
C SER A 13 4.96 11.26 -9.45
N SER A 14 4.30 12.29 -8.94
CA SER A 14 4.92 13.60 -8.68
C SER A 14 6.00 13.49 -7.59
N LYS A 15 5.78 12.60 -6.62
CA LYS A 15 6.70 12.27 -5.53
C LYS A 15 6.59 10.79 -5.17
N VAL A 16 7.71 10.19 -4.75
CA VAL A 16 7.74 8.90 -4.04
C VAL A 16 8.70 9.02 -2.86
N ALA A 17 8.33 8.47 -1.72
CA ALA A 17 9.18 8.30 -0.55
C ALA A 17 9.30 6.80 -0.25
N VAL A 18 10.52 6.31 -0.15
CA VAL A 18 10.81 4.90 0.16
C VAL A 18 11.56 4.83 1.48
N GLU A 19 11.04 4.02 2.39
CA GLU A 19 11.71 3.63 3.63
C GLU A 19 11.93 2.11 3.63
N VAL A 20 13.15 1.68 3.94
CA VAL A 20 13.51 0.28 4.10
C VAL A 20 14.15 0.08 5.47
N LYS A 21 13.61 -0.81 6.29
CA LYS A 21 14.22 -1.26 7.54
C LYS A 21 14.91 -2.59 7.28
N ARG A 22 16.25 -2.59 7.23
CA ARG A 22 17.05 -3.78 6.92
C ARG A 22 18.47 -3.67 7.47
N ASP A 23 19.05 -4.81 7.81
CA ASP A 23 20.42 -4.93 8.34
C ASP A 23 20.66 -4.10 9.60
N GLY A 24 19.61 -3.99 10.43
CA GLY A 24 19.64 -3.27 11.71
C GLY A 24 19.52 -1.75 11.58
N TYR A 25 19.23 -1.19 10.40
CA TYR A 25 19.11 0.26 10.18
C TYR A 25 17.90 0.62 9.34
N ARG A 26 17.38 1.84 9.54
CA ARG A 26 16.38 2.47 8.66
C ARG A 26 17.07 3.19 7.51
N TRP A 27 16.63 2.95 6.29
CA TRP A 27 17.15 3.54 5.06
C TRP A 27 16.05 4.33 4.38
N THR A 28 16.35 5.53 3.90
CA THR A 28 15.35 6.39 3.24
C THR A 28 15.87 6.97 1.94
N GLN A 29 14.98 7.09 0.95
CA GLN A 29 15.25 7.81 -0.29
C GLN A 29 13.96 8.40 -0.86
N ASP A 30 14.04 9.68 -1.24
CA ASP A 30 12.95 10.40 -1.87
C ASP A 30 13.20 10.54 -3.38
N TYR A 31 12.11 10.57 -4.13
CA TYR A 31 12.08 10.73 -5.57
C TYR A 31 11.08 11.81 -5.95
N LYS A 32 11.38 12.56 -7.01
CA LYS A 32 10.50 13.55 -7.63
C LYS A 32 10.51 13.33 -9.13
N LEU A 33 9.32 13.13 -9.73
CA LEU A 33 9.15 12.87 -11.16
C LEU A 33 10.09 11.77 -11.67
N GLY A 34 10.16 10.65 -10.95
CA GLY A 34 11.01 9.50 -11.29
C GLY A 34 12.48 9.60 -10.87
N ALA A 35 13.01 10.79 -10.57
CA ALA A 35 14.43 10.98 -10.24
C ALA A 35 14.68 11.03 -8.72
N PRO A 36 15.76 10.40 -8.21
CA PRO A 36 16.11 10.50 -6.79
C PRO A 36 16.52 11.94 -6.43
N THR A 37 16.05 12.44 -5.30
CA THR A 37 16.36 13.80 -4.82
C THR A 37 17.70 13.84 -4.07
N ALA A 38 18.14 12.70 -3.55
CA ALA A 38 19.40 12.52 -2.84
C ALA A 38 19.87 11.05 -2.93
N PRO A 39 21.15 10.76 -2.62
CA PRO A 39 21.60 9.39 -2.36
C PRO A 39 20.83 8.73 -1.21
N LEU A 40 20.84 7.40 -1.17
CA LEU A 40 20.22 6.62 -0.10
C LEU A 40 20.81 7.01 1.27
N ALA A 41 19.96 7.44 2.19
CA ALA A 41 20.37 7.84 3.53
C ALA A 41 20.29 6.66 4.51
N LYS A 42 21.37 6.44 5.27
CA LYS A 42 21.38 5.53 6.42
C LYS A 42 20.99 6.30 7.67
N ASN A 43 19.95 5.87 8.37
CA ASN A 43 19.42 6.52 9.56
C ASN A 43 19.78 5.71 10.83
N GLU A 44 18.97 5.85 11.87
CA GLU A 44 19.16 5.18 13.16
C GLU A 44 19.02 3.66 13.10
N PRO A 45 19.53 2.95 14.12
CA PRO A 45 19.31 1.52 14.27
C PRO A 45 17.84 1.18 14.54
N VAL A 46 17.38 0.06 13.98
CA VAL A 46 16.03 -0.47 14.17
C VAL A 46 16.07 -1.99 14.35
N SER A 47 15.15 -2.54 15.15
CA SER A 47 15.02 -3.99 15.40
C SER A 47 14.07 -4.69 14.41
N GLU A 48 13.20 -3.92 13.76
CA GLU A 48 12.19 -4.43 12.82
C GLU A 48 12.73 -4.48 11.40
N THR A 49 12.06 -5.27 10.54
CA THR A 49 12.30 -5.30 9.10
C THR A 49 11.04 -4.94 8.35
N GLY A 50 11.18 -4.28 7.19
CA GLY A 50 10.05 -3.96 6.35
C GLY A 50 10.38 -2.92 5.29
N THR A 51 9.42 -2.68 4.41
CA THR A 51 9.51 -1.65 3.38
C THR A 51 8.22 -0.87 3.37
N THR A 52 8.34 0.46 3.44
CA THR A 52 7.23 1.39 3.28
C THR A 52 7.46 2.18 2.01
N VAL A 53 6.45 2.24 1.15
CA VAL A 53 6.44 3.08 -0.04
C VAL A 53 5.25 4.01 0.05
N THR A 54 5.50 5.30 0.00
CA THR A 54 4.47 6.34 -0.10
C THR A 54 4.64 7.04 -1.44
N PHE A 55 3.55 7.18 -2.19
CA PHE A 55 3.60 7.81 -3.50
C PHE A 55 2.42 8.75 -3.70
N TRP A 56 2.62 9.73 -4.57
CA TRP A 56 1.64 10.74 -4.93
C TRP A 56 1.46 10.69 -6.44
N ALA A 57 0.32 10.17 -6.90
CA ALA A 57 -0.02 10.11 -8.31
C ALA A 57 0.11 11.49 -8.96
N ASP A 58 0.66 11.54 -10.16
CA ASP A 58 0.87 12.80 -10.88
C ASP A 58 -0.44 13.33 -11.49
N PRO A 59 -0.95 14.50 -11.05
CA PRO A 59 -2.19 15.07 -11.59
C PRO A 59 -2.05 15.55 -13.05
N ASP A 60 -0.84 15.72 -13.57
CA ASP A 60 -0.63 16.03 -14.99
C ASP A 60 -0.74 14.78 -15.88
N VAL A 61 -0.68 13.58 -15.28
CA VAL A 61 -0.78 12.29 -15.97
C VAL A 61 -2.18 11.67 -15.80
N PHE A 62 -2.76 11.75 -14.61
CA PHE A 62 -4.04 11.13 -14.29
C PHE A 62 -5.17 12.16 -14.21
N GLU A 63 -6.32 11.84 -14.81
CA GLU A 63 -7.54 12.67 -14.71
C GLU A 63 -8.06 12.79 -13.27
N THR A 64 -7.83 11.75 -12.44
CA THR A 64 -8.18 11.75 -11.02
C THR A 64 -7.07 11.12 -10.21
N THR A 65 -6.77 11.73 -9.06
CA THR A 65 -5.82 11.23 -8.07
C THR A 65 -6.50 10.80 -6.77
N GLU A 66 -7.84 10.80 -6.75
CA GLU A 66 -8.63 10.36 -5.60
C GLU A 66 -8.80 8.83 -5.62
N TYR A 67 -8.35 8.16 -4.57
CA TYR A 67 -8.43 6.71 -4.45
C TYR A 67 -9.79 6.27 -3.90
N SER A 68 -10.39 5.25 -4.51
CA SER A 68 -11.64 4.62 -4.05
C SER A 68 -11.34 3.58 -2.96
N PHE A 69 -11.84 3.82 -1.75
CA PHE A 69 -11.73 2.86 -0.64
C PHE A 69 -12.34 1.51 -1.00
N GLU A 70 -13.54 1.49 -1.59
CA GLU A 70 -14.24 0.27 -2.02
C GLU A 70 -13.40 -0.55 -3.02
N THR A 71 -12.80 0.12 -4.00
CA THR A 71 -11.98 -0.55 -5.02
C THR A 71 -10.75 -1.22 -4.40
N LEU A 72 -10.04 -0.49 -3.51
CA LEU A 72 -8.88 -1.02 -2.79
C LEU A 72 -9.27 -2.14 -1.84
N SER A 73 -10.33 -1.93 -1.05
CA SER A 73 -10.89 -2.89 -0.10
C SER A 73 -11.20 -4.23 -0.77
N ARG A 74 -11.93 -4.23 -1.90
CA ARG A 74 -12.22 -5.44 -2.68
C ARG A 74 -10.94 -6.14 -3.13
N ARG A 75 -9.98 -5.38 -3.69
CA ARG A 75 -8.73 -5.96 -4.19
C ARG A 75 -7.89 -6.57 -3.08
N PHE A 76 -7.85 -5.93 -1.92
CA PHE A 76 -7.08 -6.39 -0.77
C PHE A 76 -7.72 -7.60 -0.12
N GLN A 77 -9.05 -7.65 -0.05
CA GLN A 77 -9.78 -8.81 0.41
C GLN A 77 -9.52 -10.04 -0.46
N GLU A 78 -9.57 -9.89 -1.80
CA GLU A 78 -9.19 -10.95 -2.74
C GLU A 78 -7.76 -11.45 -2.50
N MET A 79 -6.80 -10.53 -2.29
CA MET A 79 -5.42 -10.91 -2.00
C MET A 79 -5.29 -11.67 -0.68
N ALA A 80 -6.00 -11.27 0.37
CA ALA A 80 -5.98 -11.97 1.66
C ALA A 80 -6.53 -13.41 1.53
N PHE A 81 -7.55 -13.62 0.68
CA PHE A 81 -8.03 -14.97 0.38
C PHE A 81 -6.99 -15.83 -0.37
N LEU A 82 -6.24 -15.23 -1.29
CA LEU A 82 -5.24 -15.95 -2.08
C LEU A 82 -3.97 -16.28 -1.28
N ASN A 83 -3.72 -15.57 -0.17
CA ASN A 83 -2.52 -15.70 0.65
C ASN A 83 -2.92 -16.09 2.09
N LYS A 84 -2.99 -17.40 2.36
CA LYS A 84 -3.38 -17.93 3.68
C LYS A 84 -2.54 -17.34 4.81
N GLY A 85 -3.22 -16.87 5.86
CA GLY A 85 -2.57 -16.29 7.05
C GLY A 85 -1.95 -14.90 6.83
N LEU A 86 -2.09 -14.30 5.65
CA LEU A 86 -1.67 -12.92 5.40
C LEU A 86 -2.73 -11.96 5.91
N THR A 87 -2.35 -11.13 6.88
CA THR A 87 -3.16 -9.98 7.30
C THR A 87 -2.92 -8.80 6.37
N ILE A 88 -3.99 -8.26 5.79
CA ILE A 88 -3.97 -7.02 5.02
C ILE A 88 -4.94 -6.03 5.66
N SER A 89 -4.42 -4.88 6.08
CA SER A 89 -5.21 -3.77 6.63
C SER A 89 -5.27 -2.60 5.66
N LEU A 90 -6.45 -2.00 5.52
CA LEU A 90 -6.67 -0.75 4.79
C LEU A 90 -7.29 0.28 5.73
N LYS A 91 -6.76 1.49 5.70
CA LYS A 91 -7.25 2.64 6.47
C LYS A 91 -7.32 3.86 5.57
N ASP A 92 -8.46 4.55 5.59
CA ASP A 92 -8.67 5.82 4.90
C ASP A 92 -8.50 6.97 5.90
N GLU A 93 -7.42 7.73 5.79
CA GLU A 93 -7.12 8.81 6.74
C GLU A 93 -7.70 10.17 6.31
N ARG A 94 -8.55 10.21 5.26
CA ARG A 94 -9.22 11.43 4.83
C ARG A 94 -10.30 11.83 5.84
N ALA A 95 -10.32 13.10 6.25
CA ALA A 95 -11.24 13.58 7.30
C ALA A 95 -12.74 13.40 6.99
N ALA A 96 -13.12 13.38 5.71
CA ALA A 96 -14.51 13.15 5.29
C ALA A 96 -14.89 11.66 5.17
N HIS A 97 -13.94 10.75 5.36
CA HIS A 97 -14.09 9.31 5.20
C HIS A 97 -14.04 8.64 6.57
N VAL A 98 -15.12 8.78 7.31
CA VAL A 98 -15.27 8.25 8.68
C VAL A 98 -16.43 7.29 8.79
N ASP A 99 -16.38 6.41 9.80
CA ASP A 99 -17.51 5.56 10.20
C ASP A 99 -18.57 6.34 11.00
N GLU A 100 -19.61 5.64 11.46
CA GLU A 100 -20.71 6.21 12.25
C GLU A 100 -20.25 6.82 13.59
N GLU A 101 -19.08 6.40 14.09
CA GLU A 101 -18.48 6.88 15.34
C GLU A 101 -17.50 8.04 15.10
N GLY A 102 -17.28 8.44 13.84
CA GLY A 102 -16.35 9.51 13.47
C GLY A 102 -14.88 9.07 13.38
N ASN A 103 -14.60 7.77 13.40
CA ASN A 103 -13.24 7.24 13.25
C ASN A 103 -12.89 7.03 11.77
N PRO A 104 -11.60 7.08 11.38
CA PRO A 104 -11.17 6.77 10.01
C PRO A 104 -11.69 5.41 9.53
N LEU A 105 -12.29 5.37 8.33
CA LEU A 105 -12.75 4.10 7.75
C LEU A 105 -11.60 3.10 7.69
N SER A 106 -11.81 1.91 8.25
CA SER A 106 -10.77 0.87 8.29
C SER A 106 -11.35 -0.53 8.17
N VAL A 107 -10.58 -1.41 7.54
CA VAL A 107 -10.88 -2.84 7.40
C VAL A 107 -9.61 -3.66 7.55
N SER A 108 -9.73 -4.87 8.08
CA SER A 108 -8.64 -5.84 8.20
C SER A 108 -9.10 -7.20 7.70
N TYR A 109 -8.33 -7.81 6.81
CA TYR A 109 -8.62 -9.10 6.20
C TYR A 109 -7.53 -10.10 6.57
N CYS A 110 -7.93 -11.26 7.09
CA CYS A 110 -7.06 -12.43 7.25
C CYS A 110 -7.93 -13.68 7.10
N TYR A 111 -7.50 -14.61 6.23
CA TYR A 111 -8.25 -15.83 5.94
C TYR A 111 -7.34 -17.06 6.05
N GLU A 112 -7.65 -17.93 6.99
CA GLU A 112 -6.91 -19.17 7.25
C GLU A 112 -7.24 -20.27 6.22
N GLY A 113 -8.48 -20.34 5.75
CA GLY A 113 -8.92 -21.32 4.75
C GLY A 113 -8.52 -20.94 3.31
N GLY A 114 -8.08 -19.70 3.09
CA GLY A 114 -7.62 -19.18 1.80
C GLY A 114 -8.69 -19.26 0.70
N ILE A 115 -8.36 -19.86 -0.44
CA ILE A 115 -9.26 -19.98 -1.61
C ILE A 115 -10.59 -20.68 -1.26
N VAL A 116 -10.61 -21.61 -0.30
CA VAL A 116 -11.87 -22.25 0.14
C VAL A 116 -12.83 -21.22 0.71
N ASP A 117 -12.32 -20.26 1.49
CA ASP A 117 -13.12 -19.17 2.05
C ASP A 117 -13.54 -18.17 0.96
N PHE A 118 -12.72 -18.00 -0.08
CA PHE A 118 -13.09 -17.18 -1.24
C PHE A 118 -14.29 -17.74 -2.00
N VAL A 119 -14.31 -19.04 -2.28
CA VAL A 119 -15.42 -19.69 -2.98
C VAL A 119 -16.70 -19.62 -2.13
N LYS A 120 -16.60 -19.82 -0.82
CA LYS A 120 -17.75 -19.64 0.10
C LYS A 120 -18.27 -18.20 0.07
N TYR A 121 -17.37 -17.22 0.10
CA TYR A 121 -17.73 -15.80 0.01
C TYR A 121 -18.46 -15.49 -1.30
N LEU A 122 -17.94 -15.96 -2.44
CA LEU A 122 -18.59 -15.77 -3.75
C LEU A 122 -19.98 -16.41 -3.83
N ASN A 123 -20.15 -17.60 -3.23
CA ASN A 123 -21.44 -18.32 -3.22
C ASN A 123 -22.43 -17.81 -2.15
N SER A 124 -22.03 -16.85 -1.32
CA SER A 124 -22.90 -16.21 -0.32
C SER A 124 -23.59 -14.95 -0.82
N ARG A 125 -23.30 -14.54 -2.06
CA ARG A 125 -24.00 -13.50 -2.82
C ARG A 125 -25.01 -14.15 -3.76
#